data_AF-A0A2J4PM44-F1
#
_entry.id   AF-A0A2J4PM44-F1
#
_cell.length_a   1.000
_cell.length_b   1.000
_cell.length_c   1.000
_cell.angle_alpha   90.00
_cell.angle_beta   90.00
_cell.angle_gamma   90.00
#
_symmetry.space_group_name_H-M   'P 1'
#
loop_
_entity.id
_entity.type
_entity.pdbx_description
1 polymer ?
#
loop_
_entity_poly.entity_id
_entity_poly.type
_entity_poly.pdbx_seq_one_letter_code
_entity_poly.pdbx_strand_id
1 'polypeptide(L)'
;MENLTFITRRRLLTAMALSPLLWQMRGARAAEVDPQRIVALEWLPVELMLALGVTPYGVADIPNYRLWVNEPALPDSVIDVGLRTEPNLELLTQMKPSFLVWSAGYGPSAEKLARIAPGRGFTFSD
;
A
#
# COMPACT_ATOMS: atom_id res chain seq x y z
N MET A 1 34.02 -29.95 2.67
CA MET A 1 34.06 -29.23 3.97
C MET A 1 32.65 -28.72 4.25
N GLU A 2 31.77 -29.58 4.74
CA GLU A 2 30.41 -29.22 5.14
C GLU A 2 30.43 -28.80 6.62
N ASN A 3 30.10 -27.55 6.91
CA ASN A 3 29.83 -27.10 8.27
C ASN A 3 28.48 -27.68 8.70
N LEU A 4 28.48 -28.88 9.28
CA LEU A 4 27.36 -29.40 10.07
C LEU A 4 27.12 -28.43 11.22
N THR A 5 26.07 -27.61 11.12
CA THR A 5 25.68 -26.65 12.15
C THR A 5 25.25 -27.40 13.42
N PHE A 6 26.19 -27.63 14.33
CA PHE A 6 25.89 -28.19 15.66
C PHE A 6 24.96 -27.24 16.42
N ILE A 7 23.73 -27.69 16.70
CA ILE A 7 22.78 -26.96 17.54
C ILE A 7 23.30 -27.02 18.98
N THR A 8 23.71 -25.87 19.52
CA THR A 8 24.17 -25.78 20.91
C THR A 8 22.97 -25.88 21.88
N ARG A 9 23.21 -26.39 23.10
CA ARG A 9 22.18 -26.47 24.16
C ARG A 9 21.48 -25.13 24.39
N ARG A 10 22.24 -24.03 24.34
CA ARG A 10 21.69 -22.68 24.46
C ARG A 10 20.67 -22.38 23.36
N ARG A 11 21.00 -22.66 22.09
CA ARG A 11 20.09 -22.46 20.95
C ARG A 11 18.83 -23.33 21.05
N LEU A 12 18.96 -24.58 21.50
CA LEU A 12 17.83 -25.47 21.74
C LEU A 12 16.89 -24.90 22.82
N LEU A 13 17.44 -24.46 23.95
CA LEU A 13 16.65 -23.85 25.03
C LEU A 13 15.96 -22.55 24.59
N THR A 14 16.65 -21.70 23.81
CA THR A 14 16.02 -20.49 23.25
C THR A 14 14.87 -20.84 22.30
N ALA A 15 15.05 -21.84 21.43
CA ALA A 15 13.98 -22.30 20.53
C ALA A 15 12.79 -22.88 21.29
N MET A 16 13.02 -23.67 22.35
CA MET A 16 11.97 -24.20 23.21
C MET A 16 11.21 -23.08 23.93
N ALA A 17 11.93 -22.09 24.48
CA ALA A 17 11.33 -20.95 25.16
C ALA A 17 10.49 -20.07 24.20
N LEU A 18 10.87 -19.98 22.92
CA LEU A 18 10.14 -19.21 21.90
C LEU A 18 9.03 -20.02 21.19
N SER A 19 8.97 -21.34 21.38
CA SER A 19 7.97 -22.19 20.71
C SER A 19 6.50 -21.82 20.98
N PRO A 20 6.09 -21.34 22.17
CA PRO A 20 4.71 -20.89 22.41
C PRO A 20 4.36 -19.61 21.66
N LEU A 21 5.33 -18.70 21.49
CA LEU A 21 5.19 -17.48 20.71
C LEU A 21 5.00 -17.80 19.22
N LEU A 22 5.79 -18.75 18.69
CA LEU A 22 5.61 -19.24 17.32
C LEU A 22 4.24 -19.90 17.12
N TRP A 23 3.73 -20.61 18.12
CA TRP A 23 2.38 -21.19 18.09
C TRP A 23 1.29 -20.11 18.11
N GLN A 24 1.41 -19.09 18.95
CA GLN A 24 0.49 -17.96 19.02
C GLN A 24 0.50 -17.12 17.73
N MET A 25 1.65 -16.97 17.08
CA MET A 25 1.80 -16.20 15.84
C MET A 25 1.34 -16.94 14.57
N ARG A 26 0.84 -18.18 14.67
CA ARG A 26 0.37 -18.95 13.48
C ARG A 26 -0.76 -18.26 12.70
N GLY A 27 -1.53 -17.40 13.37
CA GLY A 27 -2.60 -16.59 12.75
C GLY A 27 -2.15 -15.20 12.30
N ALA A 28 -0.92 -14.78 12.60
CA ALA A 28 -0.41 -13.47 12.20
C ALA A 28 -0.07 -13.51 10.70
N ARG A 29 -1.06 -13.16 9.87
CA ARG A 29 -0.86 -12.87 8.45
C ARG A 29 -0.84 -11.37 8.25
N ALA A 30 0.03 -10.89 7.38
CA ALA A 30 -0.12 -9.56 6.82
C ALA A 30 -1.53 -9.48 6.20
N ALA A 31 -2.24 -8.38 6.42
CA ALA A 31 -3.53 -8.17 5.77
C ALA A 31 -3.34 -8.31 4.25
N GLU A 32 -4.17 -9.14 3.62
CA GLU A 32 -4.11 -9.30 2.16
C GLU A 32 -4.51 -7.98 1.50
N VAL A 33 -3.80 -7.64 0.43
CA VAL A 33 -4.15 -6.49 -0.40
C VAL A 33 -5.42 -6.86 -1.18
N ASP A 34 -6.50 -6.19 -0.82
CA ASP A 34 -7.78 -6.26 -1.53
C ASP A 34 -7.75 -5.29 -2.72
N PRO A 35 -7.75 -5.77 -3.98
CA PRO A 35 -7.66 -4.91 -5.16
C PRO A 35 -8.81 -3.90 -5.29
N GLN A 36 -9.97 -4.17 -4.66
CA GLN A 36 -11.14 -3.29 -4.70
C GLN A 36 -11.04 -2.11 -3.73
N ARG A 37 -10.00 -2.06 -2.88
CA ARG A 37 -9.78 -1.02 -1.86
C ARG A 37 -8.44 -0.31 -1.99
N ILE A 38 -7.86 -0.28 -3.18
CA ILE A 38 -6.61 0.42 -3.45
C ILE A 38 -6.90 1.90 -3.77
N VAL A 39 -6.21 2.82 -3.09
CA VAL A 39 -6.32 4.26 -3.34
C VAL A 39 -5.04 4.78 -3.99
N ALA A 40 -5.19 5.56 -5.07
CA ALA A 40 -4.10 6.18 -5.79
C ALA A 40 -4.03 7.69 -5.51
N LEU A 41 -2.89 8.14 -5.00
CA LEU A 41 -2.66 9.53 -4.59
C LEU A 41 -1.89 10.35 -5.64
N GLU A 42 -1.65 9.79 -6.81
CA GLU A 42 -0.99 10.44 -7.94
C GLU A 42 -1.46 9.81 -9.26
N TRP A 43 -1.41 10.53 -10.37
CA TRP A 43 -1.99 10.12 -11.64
C TRP A 43 -1.18 9.04 -12.36
N LEU A 44 0.15 8.99 -12.21
CA LEU A 44 0.97 7.92 -12.77
C LEU A 44 0.49 6.52 -12.31
N PRO A 45 0.37 6.22 -11.00
CA PRO A 45 -0.14 4.92 -10.58
C PRO A 45 -1.62 4.70 -10.90
N VAL A 46 -2.43 5.75 -11.10
CA VAL A 46 -3.82 5.60 -11.61
C VAL A 46 -3.80 4.95 -13.00
N GLU A 47 -2.99 5.48 -13.91
CA GLU A 47 -2.88 4.95 -15.27
C GLU A 47 -2.39 3.50 -15.28
N LEU A 48 -1.39 3.18 -14.45
CA LEU A 48 -0.89 1.81 -14.30
C LEU A 48 -1.99 0.84 -13.81
N MET A 49 -2.80 1.27 -12.84
CA MET A 49 -3.91 0.45 -12.33
C MET A 49 -4.96 0.19 -13.42
N LEU A 50 -5.37 1.23 -14.14
CA LEU A 50 -6.37 1.12 -15.19
C LEU A 50 -5.87 0.27 -16.36
N ALA A 51 -4.58 0.37 -16.71
CA ALA A 51 -3.94 -0.49 -17.71
C ALA A 51 -3.97 -2.00 -17.33
N LEU A 52 -3.95 -2.30 -16.03
CA LEU A 52 -4.10 -3.66 -15.50
C LEU A 52 -5.56 -4.11 -15.33
N GLY A 53 -6.53 -3.27 -15.71
CA GLY A 53 -7.95 -3.55 -15.52
C GLY A 53 -8.42 -3.41 -14.07
N VAL A 54 -7.67 -2.69 -13.23
CA VAL A 54 -8.01 -2.44 -11.82
C VAL A 54 -8.58 -1.03 -11.70
N THR A 55 -9.84 -0.91 -11.29
CA THR A 55 -10.45 0.38 -10.94
C THR A 55 -10.01 0.80 -9.53
N PRO A 56 -9.41 1.99 -9.35
CA PRO A 56 -9.06 2.47 -8.02
C PRO A 56 -10.30 2.71 -7.16
N TYR A 57 -10.21 2.41 -5.87
CA TYR A 57 -11.25 2.72 -4.90
C TYR A 57 -11.40 4.23 -4.69
N GLY A 58 -10.27 4.94 -4.71
CA GLY A 58 -10.22 6.39 -4.66
C GLY A 58 -9.02 6.93 -5.42
N VAL A 59 -9.16 8.15 -5.93
CA VAL A 59 -8.14 8.86 -6.70
C VAL A 59 -8.03 10.29 -6.18
N ALA A 60 -6.80 10.77 -6.04
CA ALA A 60 -6.57 12.17 -5.71
C ALA A 60 -6.76 13.06 -6.96
N ASP A 61 -7.46 14.16 -6.77
CA ASP A 61 -7.54 15.29 -7.70
C ASP A 61 -8.25 14.93 -9.03
N ILE A 62 -9.42 14.29 -8.93
CA ILE A 62 -10.21 13.83 -10.09
C ILE A 62 -10.60 14.97 -11.04
N PRO A 63 -11.02 16.16 -10.58
CA PRO A 63 -11.35 17.27 -11.48
C PRO A 63 -10.16 17.64 -12.38
N ASN A 64 -8.96 17.76 -11.82
CA ASN A 64 -7.77 18.07 -12.62
C ASN A 64 -7.29 16.87 -13.43
N TYR A 65 -7.45 15.64 -12.95
CA TYR A 65 -7.19 14.45 -13.76
C TYR A 65 -7.98 14.49 -15.07
N ARG A 66 -9.28 14.78 -14.99
CA ARG A 66 -10.17 14.89 -16.17
C ARG A 66 -9.76 16.03 -17.12
N LEU A 67 -9.10 17.08 -16.61
CA LEU A 67 -8.65 18.21 -17.42
C LEU A 67 -7.29 17.96 -18.10
N TRP A 68 -6.34 17.35 -17.38
CA TRP A 68 -4.94 17.26 -17.80
C TRP A 68 -4.55 15.91 -18.38
N VAL A 69 -5.10 14.82 -17.82
CA VAL A 69 -4.86 13.46 -18.30
C VAL A 69 -5.97 13.05 -19.26
N ASN A 70 -7.22 13.28 -18.86
CA ASN A 70 -8.46 12.97 -19.59
C ASN A 70 -8.68 11.46 -19.83
N GLU A 71 -7.74 10.79 -20.47
CA GLU A 71 -7.73 9.35 -20.71
C GLU A 71 -6.54 8.69 -20.01
N PRO A 72 -6.72 7.53 -19.34
CA PRO A 72 -7.96 6.73 -19.31
C PRO A 72 -9.09 7.31 -18.44
N ALA A 73 -10.33 7.27 -18.93
CA ALA A 73 -11.47 7.81 -18.18
C ALA A 73 -11.71 7.09 -16.84
N LEU A 74 -11.89 7.86 -15.77
CA LEU A 74 -12.24 7.35 -14.44
C LEU A 74 -13.75 7.11 -14.32
N PRO A 75 -14.20 5.92 -13.87
CA PRO A 75 -15.60 5.67 -13.55
C PRO A 75 -16.11 6.60 -12.44
N ASP A 76 -17.40 6.96 -12.48
CA ASP A 76 -18.01 7.84 -11.46
C ASP A 76 -18.09 7.21 -10.06
N SER A 77 -17.85 5.89 -9.94
CA SER A 77 -17.76 5.20 -8.65
C SER A 77 -16.48 5.52 -7.87
N VAL A 78 -15.47 6.09 -8.53
CA VAL A 78 -14.17 6.40 -7.92
C VAL A 78 -14.31 7.60 -6.98
N ILE A 79 -13.88 7.43 -5.73
CA ILE A 79 -13.99 8.47 -4.70
C ILE A 79 -12.85 9.48 -4.87
N ASP A 80 -13.18 10.78 -4.95
CA ASP A 80 -12.17 11.83 -4.89
C ASP A 80 -11.64 11.96 -3.45
N VAL A 81 -10.34 11.74 -3.28
CA VAL A 81 -9.68 11.81 -1.96
C VAL A 81 -8.96 13.13 -1.70
N GLY A 82 -9.24 14.17 -2.49
CA GLY A 82 -8.65 15.49 -2.35
C GLY A 82 -7.40 15.68 -3.22
N LEU A 83 -6.61 16.71 -2.95
CA LEU A 83 -5.45 17.05 -3.78
C LEU A 83 -4.33 16.02 -3.65
N ARG A 84 -3.53 15.85 -4.71
CA ARG A 84 -2.36 14.95 -4.67
C ARG A 84 -1.29 15.41 -3.67
N THR A 85 -1.14 16.71 -3.47
CA THR A 85 -0.22 17.31 -2.49
C THR A 85 -0.78 17.29 -1.07
N GLU A 86 -2.11 17.43 -0.94
CA GLU A 86 -2.83 17.53 0.34
C GLU A 86 -4.10 16.66 0.30
N PRO A 87 -3.96 15.32 0.31
CA PRO A 87 -5.12 14.45 0.31
C PRO A 87 -5.84 14.51 1.65
N ASN A 88 -7.14 14.22 1.64
CA ASN A 88 -7.97 14.20 2.83
C ASN A 88 -7.66 12.97 3.70
N LEU A 89 -6.77 13.14 4.66
CA LEU A 89 -6.30 12.05 5.54
C LEU A 89 -7.39 11.51 6.46
N GLU A 90 -8.37 12.34 6.83
CA GLU A 90 -9.53 11.91 7.62
C GLU A 90 -10.38 10.93 6.80
N LEU A 91 -10.72 11.32 5.56
CA LEU A 91 -11.44 10.46 4.63
C LEU A 91 -10.69 9.15 4.36
N LEU A 92 -9.39 9.22 4.08
CA LEU A 92 -8.56 8.02 3.89
C LEU A 92 -8.58 7.09 5.11
N THR A 93 -8.57 7.65 6.32
CA THR A 93 -8.66 6.85 7.55
C THR A 93 -10.01 6.14 7.67
N GLN A 94 -11.11 6.84 7.34
CA GLN A 94 -12.46 6.27 7.36
C GLN A 94 -12.66 5.20 6.28
N MET A 95 -12.11 5.41 5.08
CA MET A 95 -12.19 4.50 3.94
C MET A 95 -11.49 3.16 4.20
N LYS A 96 -10.51 3.11 5.11
CA LYS A 96 -9.66 1.94 5.39
C LYS A 96 -9.13 1.28 4.10
N PRO A 97 -8.30 1.97 3.29
CA PRO A 97 -7.68 1.39 2.11
C PRO A 97 -6.92 0.10 2.45
N SER A 98 -6.95 -0.86 1.54
CA SER A 98 -6.09 -2.05 1.64
C SER A 98 -4.64 -1.73 1.26
N PHE A 99 -4.47 -0.75 0.36
CA PHE A 99 -3.17 -0.32 -0.13
C PHE A 99 -3.23 1.11 -0.66
N LEU A 100 -2.14 1.86 -0.48
CA LEU A 100 -1.93 3.19 -1.05
C LEU A 100 -0.86 3.13 -2.13
N VAL A 101 -1.08 3.82 -3.25
CA VAL A 101 -0.06 4.00 -4.29
C VAL A 101 0.12 5.49 -4.58
N TRP A 102 1.36 5.93 -4.77
CA TRP A 102 1.71 7.33 -5.04
C TRP A 102 2.99 7.41 -5.87
N SER A 103 3.37 8.60 -6.33
CA SER A 103 4.64 8.82 -7.04
C SER A 103 5.73 9.22 -6.05
N ALA A 104 6.88 8.54 -6.10
CA ALA A 104 7.99 8.75 -5.16
C ALA A 104 8.55 10.18 -5.30
N GLY A 105 8.70 10.88 -4.17
CA GLY A 105 9.17 12.27 -4.15
C GLY A 105 8.09 13.33 -4.39
N TYR A 106 6.83 12.94 -4.54
CA TYR A 106 5.71 13.86 -4.73
C TYR A 106 4.62 13.68 -3.66
N GLY A 107 4.05 14.78 -3.18
CA GLY A 107 2.96 14.78 -2.22
C GLY A 107 3.39 14.45 -0.77
N PRO A 108 2.50 13.87 0.05
CA PRO A 108 2.79 13.56 1.45
C PRO A 108 3.95 12.59 1.64
N SER A 109 4.64 12.70 2.78
CA SER A 109 5.74 11.79 3.10
C SER A 109 5.25 10.34 3.27
N ALA A 110 6.09 9.39 2.86
CA ALA A 110 5.78 7.97 2.97
C ALA A 110 5.49 7.54 4.43
N GLU A 111 6.19 8.15 5.39
CA GLU A 111 5.98 7.89 6.83
C GLU A 111 4.59 8.36 7.29
N LYS A 112 4.06 9.45 6.70
CA LYS A 112 2.71 9.93 7.01
C LYS A 112 1.66 8.97 6.45
N LEU A 113 1.84 8.53 5.21
CA LEU A 113 0.92 7.61 4.53
C LEU A 113 0.91 6.22 5.16
N ALA A 114 2.08 5.73 5.60
CA ALA A 114 2.22 4.43 6.26
C ALA A 114 1.43 4.29 7.57
N ARG A 115 1.00 5.42 8.17
CA ARG A 115 0.11 5.41 9.36
C ARG A 115 -1.35 5.13 9.02
N ILE A 116 -1.75 5.26 7.76
CA ILE A 116 -3.13 5.07 7.29
C ILE A 116 -3.31 3.63 6.80
N ALA A 117 -2.45 3.21 5.87
CA ALA A 117 -2.49 1.89 5.27
C ALA A 117 -1.11 1.52 4.69
N PRO A 118 -0.84 0.22 4.44
CA PRO A 118 0.32 -0.19 3.66
C PRO A 118 0.33 0.49 2.29
N GLY A 119 1.50 0.68 1.69
CA GLY A 119 1.54 1.24 0.35
C GLY A 119 2.91 1.28 -0.29
N ARG A 120 2.95 1.80 -1.52
CA ARG A 120 4.15 1.86 -2.35
C ARG A 120 4.21 3.16 -3.16
N GLY A 121 5.35 3.82 -3.06
CA GLY A 121 5.75 4.87 -4.00
C GLY A 121 6.32 4.25 -5.29
N PHE A 122 5.89 4.75 -6.43
CA PHE A 122 6.40 4.41 -7.75
C PHE A 122 7.31 5.53 -8.25
N THR A 123 8.51 5.19 -8.69
CA THR A 123 9.42 6.17 -9.29
C THR A 123 9.04 6.36 -10.75
N PHE A 124 9.02 7.60 -11.21
CA PHE A 124 8.97 7.90 -12.64
C PHE A 124 10.36 7.68 -13.23
N SER A 125 10.48 6.80 -14.21
CA SER A 125 11.71 6.61 -14.98
C SER A 125 11.42 7.03 -16.41
N ASP A 126 12.04 8.14 -16.82
CA ASP A 126 12.15 8.54 -18.23
C ASP A 126 12.99 7.53 -19.02
#